data_AF-A0A139CLZ1-F1
#
_entry.id   AF-A0A139CLZ1-F1
#
_cell.length_a   1.000
_cell.length_b   1.000
_cell.length_c   1.000
_cell.angle_alpha   90.00
_cell.angle_beta   90.00
_cell.angle_gamma   90.00
#
_symmetry.space_group_name_H-M   'P 1'
#
loop_
_entity.id
_entity.type
_entity.pdbx_description
1 polymer ?
#
loop_
_entity_poly.entity_id
_entity_poly.type
_entity_poly.pdbx_seq_one_letter_code
_entity_poly.pdbx_strand_id
1 'polypeptide(L)'
;MVQEQGIAKVDLTYIFKAVMMGNSLYSDNWEKGVLYLTNLNLWFSEGGGWVTIPLKNITMVGREVTDSIRMKAQRSIGTTHVLIIDYQQPSNVVQGASASAVALLAGNEAVVSTLKAYLQPMCGTPPKKQSLSDIDKKLLYMLYTGVNDMQKLAFFTGADTQTLADSFKNLRDQNLCDNSGALTEQGKKQVQELM
;
A
#
# COMPACT_ATOMS: atom_id res chain seq x y z
N MET A 1 3.29 29.61 -1.82
CA MET A 1 2.44 28.74 -0.99
C MET A 1 1.44 28.09 -1.93
N VAL A 2 1.26 26.76 -1.90
CA VAL A 2 0.26 26.08 -2.74
C VAL A 2 -1.11 26.32 -2.09
N GLN A 3 -2.07 26.86 -2.85
CA GLN A 3 -3.44 27.09 -2.38
C GLN A 3 -4.23 25.77 -2.43
N GLU A 4 -4.99 25.48 -1.37
CA GLU A 4 -5.87 24.31 -1.35
C GLU A 4 -7.08 24.54 -2.26
N GLN A 5 -7.30 23.63 -3.21
CA GLN A 5 -8.37 23.67 -4.19
C GLN A 5 -9.18 22.37 -4.10
N GLY A 6 -10.52 22.51 -4.00
CA GLY A 6 -11.45 21.39 -4.03
C GLY A 6 -11.50 20.71 -5.39
N ILE A 7 -11.46 19.38 -5.39
CA ILE A 7 -11.51 18.54 -6.60
C ILE A 7 -12.81 17.76 -6.65
N ALA A 8 -13.16 17.06 -5.57
CA ALA A 8 -14.35 16.23 -5.52
C ALA A 8 -14.96 16.18 -4.12
N LYS A 9 -16.28 16.06 -4.05
CA LYS A 9 -17.06 15.82 -2.83
C LYS A 9 -17.96 14.62 -3.08
N VAL A 10 -17.87 13.60 -2.22
CA VAL A 10 -18.48 12.30 -2.47
C VAL A 10 -19.07 11.74 -1.18
N ASP A 11 -20.32 11.29 -1.25
CA ASP A 11 -20.94 10.51 -0.18
C ASP A 11 -20.51 9.04 -0.29
N LEU A 12 -19.94 8.49 0.78
CA LEU A 12 -19.51 7.10 0.84
C LEU A 12 -19.52 6.57 2.28
N THR A 13 -19.22 5.28 2.43
CA THR A 13 -19.01 4.67 3.74
C THR A 13 -17.52 4.40 3.94
N TYR A 14 -16.95 4.74 5.08
CA TYR A 14 -15.52 4.57 5.32
C TYR A 14 -15.21 4.02 6.72
N ILE A 15 -13.99 3.50 6.88
CA ILE A 15 -13.35 3.31 8.19
C ILE A 15 -12.09 4.15 8.18
N PHE A 16 -12.04 5.15 9.05
CA PHE A 16 -10.83 5.93 9.32
C PHE A 16 -9.98 5.16 10.33
N LYS A 17 -8.70 4.90 10.03
CA LYS A 17 -7.78 4.08 10.86
C LYS A 17 -8.27 2.64 11.10
N ALA A 18 -8.51 1.91 10.03
CA ALA A 18 -8.85 0.49 10.07
C ALA A 18 -7.73 -0.35 10.71
N VAL A 19 -8.12 -1.24 11.62
CA VAL A 19 -7.24 -2.25 12.24
C VAL A 19 -7.22 -3.48 11.34
N MET A 20 -6.04 -3.75 10.79
CA MET A 20 -5.74 -4.89 9.93
C MET A 20 -4.81 -5.85 10.68
N MET A 21 -5.08 -7.16 10.60
CA MET A 21 -4.14 -8.20 11.05
C MET A 21 -3.82 -9.09 9.85
N GLY A 22 -2.64 -8.88 9.26
CA GLY A 22 -2.30 -9.45 7.97
C GLY A 22 -3.33 -9.03 6.91
N ASN A 23 -3.96 -10.03 6.28
CA ASN A 23 -4.93 -9.83 5.21
C ASN A 23 -6.39 -9.72 5.67
N SER A 24 -6.62 -9.73 7.00
CA SER A 24 -7.95 -9.73 7.60
C SER A 24 -8.27 -8.37 8.24
N LEU A 25 -9.49 -7.90 8.00
CA LEU A 25 -10.03 -6.69 8.60
C LEU A 25 -10.67 -7.00 9.96
N TYR A 26 -10.10 -6.43 11.03
CA TYR A 26 -10.65 -6.54 12.38
C TYR A 26 -11.67 -5.44 12.69
N SER A 27 -11.46 -4.22 12.19
CA SER A 27 -12.43 -3.13 12.33
C SER A 27 -13.78 -3.44 11.69
N ASP A 28 -14.86 -3.00 12.33
CA ASP A 28 -16.25 -3.13 11.88
C ASP A 28 -17.05 -1.82 12.01
N ASN A 29 -16.39 -0.76 12.46
CA ASN A 29 -16.92 0.59 12.68
C ASN A 29 -17.03 1.40 11.38
N TRP A 30 -17.83 0.92 10.43
CA TRP A 30 -18.12 1.64 9.20
C TRP A 30 -18.96 2.89 9.48
N GLU A 31 -18.51 4.04 8.98
CA GLU A 31 -19.18 5.32 9.09
C GLU A 31 -19.69 5.80 7.73
N LYS A 32 -20.94 6.23 7.68
CA LYS A 32 -21.47 6.93 6.50
C LYS A 32 -21.13 8.42 6.63
N GLY A 33 -20.51 8.98 5.59
CA GLY A 33 -20.15 10.37 5.60
C GLY A 33 -19.72 10.90 4.24
N VAL A 34 -19.22 12.12 4.27
CA VAL A 34 -18.71 12.83 3.11
C VAL A 34 -17.20 12.74 3.10
N LEU A 35 -16.66 12.32 1.96
CA LEU A 35 -15.26 12.45 1.63
C LEU A 35 -15.06 13.67 0.71
N TYR A 36 -14.12 14.53 1.07
CA TYR A 36 -13.78 15.71 0.27
C TYR A 36 -12.31 15.65 -0.13
N LEU A 37 -12.07 15.55 -1.44
CA LEU A 37 -10.75 15.50 -2.04
C LEU A 37 -10.33 16.90 -2.49
N THR A 38 -9.16 17.33 -2.05
CA THR A 38 -8.49 18.54 -2.52
C THR A 38 -7.17 18.18 -3.21
N ASN A 39 -6.49 19.17 -3.78
CA ASN A 39 -5.13 19.00 -4.30
C ASN A 39 -4.06 18.72 -3.21
N LEU A 40 -4.40 18.84 -1.92
CA LEU A 40 -3.45 18.68 -0.81
C LEU A 40 -3.85 17.60 0.21
N ASN A 41 -5.15 17.39 0.41
CA ASN A 41 -5.67 16.56 1.49
C ASN A 41 -6.87 15.73 1.03
N LEU A 42 -7.04 14.59 1.72
CA LEU A 42 -8.25 13.80 1.73
C LEU A 42 -8.97 14.02 3.06
N TRP A 43 -10.14 14.64 3.01
CA TRP A 43 -10.94 15.01 4.18
C TRP A 43 -12.08 14.01 4.40
N PHE A 44 -12.36 13.65 5.65
CA PHE A 44 -13.40 12.74 6.09
C PHE A 44 -14.28 13.41 7.15
N SER A 45 -15.59 13.29 7.05
CA SER A 45 -16.53 13.89 8.00
C SER A 45 -16.82 12.98 9.20
N GLU A 46 -15.95 12.94 10.20
CA GLU A 46 -16.09 12.08 11.40
C GLU A 46 -16.85 12.80 12.53
N GLY A 47 -17.95 12.21 13.02
CA GLY A 47 -18.61 12.62 14.28
C GLY A 47 -19.05 14.09 14.41
N GLY A 48 -19.26 14.79 13.29
CA GLY A 48 -19.59 16.23 13.26
C GLY A 48 -18.38 17.16 13.09
N GLY A 49 -17.17 16.61 12.99
CA GLY A 49 -15.94 17.31 12.63
C GLY A 49 -15.37 16.83 11.30
N TRP A 50 -14.14 17.26 11.01
CA TRP A 50 -13.38 16.82 9.85
C TRP A 50 -12.01 16.32 10.26
N VAL A 51 -11.61 15.17 9.72
CA VAL A 51 -10.27 14.62 9.84
C VAL A 51 -9.62 14.51 8.47
N THR A 52 -8.29 14.59 8.41
CA THR A 52 -7.56 14.66 7.14
C THR A 52 -6.43 13.65 7.04
N ILE A 53 -6.20 13.22 5.81
CA ILE A 53 -4.98 12.55 5.37
C ILE A 53 -4.34 13.46 4.32
N PRO A 54 -3.20 14.11 4.61
CA PRO A 54 -2.44 14.82 3.59
C PRO A 54 -2.07 13.87 2.46
N LEU A 55 -2.28 14.26 1.20
CA LEU A 55 -2.02 13.37 0.06
C LEU A 55 -0.55 12.94 -0.01
N LYS A 56 0.36 13.82 0.43
CA LYS A 56 1.81 13.52 0.56
C LYS A 56 2.14 12.40 1.56
N ASN A 57 1.21 12.09 2.48
CA ASN A 57 1.38 11.04 3.48
C ASN A 57 0.77 9.71 3.02
N ILE A 58 0.03 9.70 1.92
CA ILE A 58 -0.52 8.47 1.34
C ILE A 58 0.62 7.71 0.67
N THR A 59 0.82 6.46 1.10
CA THR A 59 1.90 5.61 0.60
C THR A 59 1.40 4.63 -0.45
N MET A 60 0.12 4.25 -0.41
CA MET A 60 -0.47 3.37 -1.41
C MET A 60 -1.97 3.62 -1.56
N VAL A 61 -2.44 3.58 -2.82
CA VAL A 61 -3.86 3.66 -3.17
C VAL A 61 -4.26 2.45 -3.99
N GLY A 62 -5.26 1.71 -3.50
CA GLY A 62 -5.86 0.62 -4.26
C GLY A 62 -5.08 -0.69 -4.19
N ARG A 63 -4.53 -1.02 -3.02
CA ARG A 63 -4.11 -2.39 -2.68
C ARG A 63 -5.25 -3.37 -2.98
N GLU A 64 -4.89 -4.57 -3.42
CA GLU A 64 -5.86 -5.64 -3.66
C GLU A 64 -6.70 -5.92 -2.40
N VAL A 65 -8.01 -5.99 -2.60
CA VAL A 65 -8.97 -6.25 -1.52
C VAL A 65 -9.25 -7.75 -1.47
N THR A 66 -8.86 -8.37 -0.36
CA THR A 66 -9.05 -9.80 -0.13
C THR A 66 -10.53 -10.15 0.05
N ASP A 67 -10.89 -11.41 -0.22
CA ASP A 67 -12.26 -11.90 -0.08
C ASP A 67 -12.80 -11.74 1.35
N SER A 68 -11.92 -11.87 2.36
CA SER A 68 -12.27 -11.63 3.76
C SER A 68 -12.81 -10.21 3.98
N ILE A 69 -12.12 -9.21 3.44
CA ILE A 69 -12.53 -7.80 3.54
C ILE A 69 -13.82 -7.57 2.76
N ARG A 70 -13.93 -8.11 1.54
CA ARG A 70 -15.14 -7.98 0.70
C ARG A 70 -16.37 -8.58 1.37
N MET A 71 -16.24 -9.79 1.91
CA MET A 71 -17.33 -10.46 2.63
C MET A 71 -17.75 -9.68 3.88
N LYS A 72 -16.79 -9.12 4.62
CA LYS A 72 -17.09 -8.32 5.81
C LYS A 72 -17.81 -7.02 5.42
N ALA A 73 -17.31 -6.28 4.43
CA ALA A 73 -17.98 -5.10 3.90
C ALA A 73 -19.39 -5.42 3.37
N GLN A 74 -19.56 -6.53 2.64
CA GLN A 74 -20.86 -6.95 2.14
C GLN A 74 -21.86 -7.21 3.28
N ARG A 75 -21.42 -7.85 4.35
CA ARG A 75 -22.27 -8.13 5.53
C ARG A 75 -22.61 -6.87 6.31
N SER A 76 -21.65 -5.97 6.50
CA SER A 76 -21.82 -4.78 7.35
C SER A 76 -22.56 -3.64 6.63
N ILE A 77 -22.27 -3.41 5.35
CA ILE A 77 -22.70 -2.22 4.61
C ILE A 77 -23.26 -2.51 3.21
N GLY A 78 -23.39 -3.79 2.85
CA GLY A 78 -24.11 -4.22 1.63
C GLY A 78 -23.34 -4.05 0.32
N THR A 79 -22.02 -3.80 0.35
CA THR A 79 -21.19 -3.67 -0.86
C THR A 79 -19.88 -4.46 -0.75
N THR A 80 -19.40 -4.95 -1.89
CA THR A 80 -18.06 -5.56 -2.03
C THR A 80 -17.03 -4.60 -2.66
N HIS A 81 -17.46 -3.41 -3.08
CA HIS A 81 -16.60 -2.41 -3.69
C HIS A 81 -15.92 -1.59 -2.61
N VAL A 82 -14.66 -1.93 -2.35
CA VAL A 82 -13.82 -1.32 -1.32
C VAL A 82 -12.53 -0.82 -1.97
N LEU A 83 -12.05 0.33 -1.52
CA LEU A 83 -10.76 0.91 -1.85
C LEU A 83 -9.94 1.06 -0.55
N ILE A 84 -8.75 0.47 -0.56
CA ILE A 84 -7.80 0.56 0.54
C ILE A 84 -6.83 1.70 0.26
N ILE A 85 -6.59 2.55 1.27
CA ILE A 85 -5.59 3.62 1.26
C ILE A 85 -4.65 3.38 2.44
N ASP A 86 -3.38 3.10 2.15
CA ASP A 86 -2.33 3.02 3.17
C ASP A 86 -1.65 4.41 3.27
N TYR A 87 -1.39 4.86 4.50
CA TYR A 87 -0.83 6.18 4.76
C TYR A 87 0.02 6.22 6.04
N GLN A 88 0.84 7.25 6.17
CA GLN A 88 1.59 7.55 7.37
C GLN A 88 0.89 8.63 8.21
N GLN A 89 0.81 8.40 9.51
CA GLN A 89 0.33 9.37 10.49
C GLN A 89 1.37 9.56 11.60
N PRO A 90 1.37 10.69 12.32
CA PRO A 90 2.21 10.85 13.50
C PRO A 90 1.98 9.71 14.49
N SER A 91 3.06 9.17 15.04
CA SER A 91 2.99 8.14 16.09
C SER A 91 2.45 8.74 17.38
N ASN A 92 1.46 8.06 17.97
CA ASN A 92 0.94 8.42 19.29
C ASN A 92 1.85 7.93 20.44
N VAL A 93 2.84 7.08 20.14
CA VAL A 93 3.71 6.44 21.15
C VAL A 93 5.07 7.13 21.23
N VAL A 94 5.63 7.55 20.09
CA VAL A 94 6.97 8.15 20.02
C VAL A 94 6.86 9.50 19.33
N GLN A 95 7.18 10.58 20.05
CA GLN A 95 7.21 11.92 19.47
C GLN A 95 8.21 11.99 18.30
N GLY A 96 7.77 12.60 17.20
CA GLY A 96 8.57 12.75 15.97
C GLY A 96 8.64 11.51 15.08
N ALA A 97 8.09 10.36 15.51
CA ALA A 97 7.99 9.17 14.66
C ALA A 97 6.69 9.18 13.84
N SER A 98 6.68 8.44 12.72
CA SER A 98 5.48 8.17 11.93
C SER A 98 5.08 6.70 12.08
N ALA A 99 3.77 6.43 12.12
CA ALA A 99 3.17 5.12 12.17
C ALA A 99 2.34 4.87 10.91
N SER A 100 2.33 3.62 10.44
CA SER A 100 1.49 3.21 9.31
C SER A 100 0.03 3.09 9.74
N ALA A 101 -0.88 3.47 8.85
CA ALA A 101 -2.32 3.40 9.05
C ALA A 101 -3.02 3.05 7.75
N VAL A 102 -4.25 2.55 7.88
CA VAL A 102 -5.08 2.11 6.76
C VAL A 102 -6.43 2.82 6.84
N ALA A 103 -6.90 3.34 5.73
CA ALA A 103 -8.26 3.81 5.55
C ALA A 103 -8.97 2.93 4.53
N LEU A 104 -10.25 2.65 4.77
CA LEU A 104 -11.10 1.89 3.88
C LEU A 104 -12.20 2.79 3.38
N LEU A 105 -12.39 2.88 2.07
CA LEU A 105 -13.50 3.57 1.42
C LEU A 105 -14.38 2.53 0.74
N ALA A 106 -15.69 2.60 0.92
CA ALA A 106 -16.63 1.67 0.32
C ALA A 106 -17.91 2.37 -0.12
N GLY A 107 -18.49 1.89 -1.21
CA GLY A 107 -19.68 2.49 -1.77
C GLY A 107 -20.05 1.91 -3.13
N ASN A 108 -20.62 2.77 -3.98
CA ASN A 108 -20.92 2.43 -5.37
C ASN A 108 -19.62 2.20 -6.16
N GLU A 109 -19.61 1.19 -7.02
CA GLU A 109 -18.44 0.85 -7.86
C GLU A 109 -17.91 2.03 -8.67
N ALA A 110 -18.81 2.78 -9.32
CA ALA A 110 -18.43 3.92 -10.16
C ALA A 110 -17.74 5.00 -9.32
N VAL A 111 -18.25 5.25 -8.11
CA VAL A 111 -17.69 6.21 -7.16
C VAL A 111 -16.30 5.78 -6.69
N VAL A 112 -16.17 4.53 -6.23
CA VAL A 112 -14.91 3.98 -5.72
C VAL A 112 -13.84 3.93 -6.83
N SER A 113 -14.23 3.52 -8.04
CA SER A 113 -13.34 3.46 -9.20
C SER A 113 -12.88 4.84 -9.64
N THR A 114 -13.78 5.82 -9.63
CA THR A 114 -13.47 7.22 -9.95
C THR A 114 -12.51 7.82 -8.92
N LEU A 115 -12.77 7.62 -7.62
CA LEU A 115 -11.86 8.07 -6.56
C LEU A 115 -10.47 7.45 -6.69
N LYS A 116 -10.39 6.15 -6.97
CA LYS A 116 -9.11 5.47 -7.23
C LYS A 116 -8.37 6.12 -8.41
N ALA A 117 -9.07 6.38 -9.52
CA ALA A 117 -8.49 6.98 -10.72
C ALA A 117 -7.97 8.41 -10.48
N TYR A 118 -8.59 9.19 -9.58
CA TYR A 118 -8.09 10.51 -9.18
C TYR A 118 -6.94 10.45 -8.19
N LEU A 119 -7.04 9.58 -7.17
CA LEU A 119 -6.04 9.50 -6.09
C LEU A 119 -4.71 8.90 -6.56
N GLN A 120 -4.73 7.89 -7.44
CA GLN A 120 -3.50 7.26 -7.93
C GLN A 120 -2.49 8.23 -8.58
N PRO A 121 -2.87 9.13 -9.51
CA PRO A 121 -1.94 10.10 -10.07
C PRO A 121 -1.56 11.20 -9.05
N MET A 122 -2.44 11.54 -8.10
CA MET A 122 -2.20 12.62 -7.13
C MET A 122 -1.28 12.22 -5.97
N CYS A 123 -1.34 10.97 -5.53
CA CYS A 123 -0.52 10.43 -4.44
C CYS A 123 0.80 9.81 -4.93
N GLY A 124 1.08 9.92 -6.24
CA GLY A 124 2.10 9.17 -6.91
C GLY A 124 1.59 7.78 -7.28
N THR A 125 1.93 7.33 -8.50
CA THR A 125 1.73 5.93 -8.88
C THR A 125 2.34 5.05 -7.80
N PRO A 126 1.65 4.00 -7.31
CA PRO A 126 2.34 2.96 -6.56
C PRO A 126 3.57 2.57 -7.40
N PRO A 127 4.75 2.30 -6.79
CA PRO A 127 5.79 1.67 -7.56
C PRO A 127 5.13 0.46 -8.21
N LYS A 128 4.98 0.50 -9.54
CA LYS A 128 4.52 -0.67 -10.30
C LYS A 128 5.34 -1.80 -9.70
N LYS A 129 4.72 -2.93 -9.36
CA LYS A 129 5.47 -4.20 -9.27
C LYS A 129 6.32 -4.22 -10.54
N GLN A 130 7.58 -3.82 -10.43
CA GLN A 130 8.46 -3.79 -11.57
C GLN A 130 8.60 -5.26 -11.89
N SER A 131 8.24 -5.64 -13.11
CA SER A 131 8.38 -7.02 -13.53
C SER A 131 9.81 -7.43 -13.19
N LEU A 132 9.97 -8.42 -12.33
CA LEU A 132 11.27 -8.88 -11.90
C LEU A 132 12.06 -9.24 -13.16
N SER A 133 13.21 -8.61 -13.35
CA SER A 133 14.13 -9.03 -14.40
C SER A 133 14.60 -10.45 -14.12
N ASP A 134 15.18 -11.12 -15.11
CA ASP A 134 15.68 -12.47 -14.88
C ASP A 134 16.83 -12.50 -13.87
N ILE A 135 17.55 -11.38 -13.71
CA ILE A 135 18.55 -11.21 -12.65
C ILE A 135 17.88 -11.05 -11.29
N ASP A 136 16.80 -10.26 -11.19
CA ASP A 136 16.03 -10.11 -9.95
C ASP A 136 15.46 -11.46 -9.48
N LYS A 137 14.92 -12.26 -10.40
CA LYS A 137 14.38 -13.60 -10.08
C LYS A 137 15.48 -14.55 -9.60
N LYS A 138 16.63 -14.58 -10.29
CA LYS A 138 17.78 -15.38 -9.89
C LYS A 138 18.29 -14.95 -8.52
N LEU A 139 18.40 -13.64 -8.28
CA LEU A 139 18.82 -13.09 -7.00
C LEU A 139 17.85 -13.49 -5.88
N LEU A 140 16.55 -13.34 -6.12
CA LEU A 140 15.48 -13.73 -5.19
C LEU A 140 15.57 -15.23 -4.83
N TYR A 141 15.80 -16.10 -5.83
CA TYR A 141 15.96 -17.54 -5.61
C TYR A 141 17.24 -17.87 -4.84
N MET A 142 18.36 -17.22 -5.15
CA MET A 142 19.62 -17.44 -4.44
C MET A 142 19.51 -17.04 -2.96
N LEU A 143 18.88 -15.91 -2.66
CA LEU A 143 18.59 -15.48 -1.29
C LEU A 143 17.65 -16.45 -0.57
N TYR A 144 16.68 -17.04 -1.27
CA TYR A 144 15.79 -18.05 -0.71
C TYR A 144 16.52 -19.34 -0.34
N THR A 145 17.49 -19.76 -1.16
CA THR A 145 18.35 -20.92 -0.88
C THR A 145 19.44 -20.66 0.18
N GLY A 146 19.50 -19.43 0.73
CA GLY A 146 20.47 -19.06 1.76
C GLY A 146 21.84 -18.61 1.23
N VAL A 147 21.96 -18.36 -0.07
CA VAL A 147 23.18 -17.77 -0.66
C VAL A 147 23.13 -16.26 -0.49
N ASN A 148 23.97 -15.73 0.41
CA ASN A 148 24.04 -14.31 0.74
C ASN A 148 25.43 -13.68 0.47
N ASP A 149 26.37 -14.48 -0.04
CA ASP A 149 27.72 -14.02 -0.37
C ASP A 149 27.73 -13.31 -1.73
N MET A 150 28.20 -12.05 -1.76
CA MET A 150 28.24 -11.20 -2.96
C MET A 150 29.01 -11.82 -4.13
N GLN A 151 30.11 -12.52 -3.88
CA GLN A 151 30.91 -13.13 -4.95
C GLN A 151 30.19 -14.34 -5.55
N LYS A 152 29.55 -15.17 -4.71
CA LYS A 152 28.71 -16.27 -5.17
C LYS A 152 27.49 -15.78 -5.94
N LEU A 153 26.86 -14.70 -5.46
CA LEU A 153 25.71 -14.10 -6.14
C LEU A 153 26.10 -13.57 -7.53
N ALA A 154 27.23 -12.87 -7.66
CA ALA A 154 27.74 -12.45 -8.96
C ALA A 154 28.02 -13.63 -9.90
N PHE A 155 28.63 -14.70 -9.39
CA PHE A 155 28.92 -15.90 -10.16
C PHE A 155 27.66 -16.61 -10.67
N PHE A 156 26.65 -16.82 -9.81
CA PHE A 156 25.43 -17.55 -10.18
C PHE A 156 24.45 -16.72 -11.01
N THR A 157 24.41 -15.41 -10.80
CA THR A 157 23.54 -14.52 -11.58
C THR A 157 24.16 -14.15 -12.93
N GLY A 158 25.49 -14.23 -13.06
CA GLY A 158 26.24 -13.77 -14.23
C GLY A 158 26.26 -12.25 -14.37
N ALA A 159 25.93 -11.53 -13.29
CA ALA A 159 25.80 -10.08 -13.26
C ALA A 159 27.02 -9.43 -12.59
N ASP A 160 27.40 -8.24 -13.04
CA ASP A 160 28.42 -7.44 -12.36
C ASP A 160 27.89 -6.85 -11.05
N THR A 161 28.82 -6.33 -10.23
CA THR A 161 28.50 -5.76 -8.91
C THR A 161 27.50 -4.62 -8.98
N GLN A 162 27.51 -3.84 -10.06
CA GLN A 162 26.60 -2.70 -10.25
C GLN A 162 25.17 -3.18 -10.52
N THR A 163 25.02 -4.13 -11.44
CA THR A 163 23.75 -4.75 -11.81
C THR A 163 23.13 -5.50 -10.64
N LEU A 164 23.94 -6.16 -9.80
CA LEU A 164 23.50 -6.77 -8.55
C LEU A 164 23.02 -5.73 -7.54
N ALA A 165 23.75 -4.63 -7.36
CA ALA A 165 23.36 -3.57 -6.45
C ALA A 165 22.02 -2.93 -6.87
N ASP A 166 21.82 -2.74 -8.18
CA ASP A 166 20.57 -2.23 -8.75
C ASP A 166 19.42 -3.24 -8.57
N SER A 167 19.69 -4.54 -8.73
CA SER A 167 18.71 -5.60 -8.47
C SER A 167 18.33 -5.67 -6.98
N PHE A 168 19.30 -5.59 -6.06
CA PHE A 168 19.03 -5.51 -4.61
C PHE A 168 18.23 -4.27 -4.23
N LYS A 169 18.47 -3.14 -4.91
CA LYS A 169 17.67 -1.94 -4.73
C LYS A 169 16.24 -2.16 -5.19
N ASN A 170 16.03 -2.71 -6.39
CA ASN A 170 14.69 -3.05 -6.90
C ASN A 170 13.94 -4.02 -5.98
N LEU A 171 14.60 -5.06 -5.46
CA LEU A 171 13.98 -6.02 -4.54
C LEU A 171 13.59 -5.37 -3.20
N ARG A 172 14.39 -4.42 -2.70
CA ARG A 172 14.06 -3.63 -1.50
C ARG A 172 12.93 -2.65 -1.74
N ASP A 173 12.95 -1.94 -2.87
CA ASP A 173 11.92 -0.99 -3.26
C ASP A 173 10.55 -1.68 -3.44
N GLN A 174 10.55 -2.98 -3.77
CA GLN A 174 9.36 -3.84 -3.84
C GLN A 174 9.04 -4.59 -2.54
N ASN A 175 9.76 -4.31 -1.45
CA ASN A 175 9.60 -4.92 -0.13
C ASN A 175 9.77 -6.46 -0.13
N LEU A 176 10.54 -6.99 -1.09
CA LEU A 176 10.88 -8.43 -1.20
C LEU A 176 12.13 -8.76 -0.40
N CYS A 177 13.01 -7.78 -0.20
CA CYS A 177 14.19 -7.87 0.67
C CYS A 177 14.16 -6.74 1.71
N ASP A 178 14.71 -7.00 2.89
CA ASP A 178 14.91 -5.99 3.93
C ASP A 178 16.25 -5.24 3.78
N ASN A 179 16.51 -4.29 4.67
CA ASN A 179 17.74 -3.50 4.69
C ASN A 179 19.00 -4.31 5.03
N SER A 180 18.86 -5.54 5.53
CA SER A 180 19.95 -6.47 5.79
C SER A 180 20.23 -7.40 4.61
N GLY A 181 19.44 -7.32 3.54
CA GLY A 181 19.54 -8.18 2.37
C GLY A 181 18.87 -9.55 2.56
N ALA A 182 18.06 -9.73 3.61
CA ALA A 182 17.29 -10.94 3.83
C ALA A 182 15.91 -10.84 3.17
N LEU A 183 15.35 -11.98 2.74
CA LEU A 183 14.01 -12.03 2.17
C LEU A 183 12.95 -11.74 3.24
N THR A 184 12.03 -10.84 2.91
CA THR A 184 10.82 -10.63 3.70
C THR A 184 9.85 -11.81 3.49
N GLU A 185 8.80 -11.91 4.31
CA GLU A 185 7.72 -12.89 4.10
C GLU A 185 7.04 -12.71 2.73
N GLN A 186 6.97 -11.46 2.24
CA GLN A 186 6.49 -11.15 0.89
C GLN A 186 7.47 -11.67 -0.18
N GLY A 187 8.79 -11.52 0.03
CA GLY A 187 9.82 -12.09 -0.83
C GLY A 187 9.74 -13.60 -0.94
N LYS A 188 9.60 -14.31 0.19
CA LYS A 188 9.47 -15.77 0.23
C LYS A 188 8.22 -16.26 -0.51
N LYS A 189 7.09 -15.58 -0.32
CA LYS A 189 5.85 -15.89 -1.04
C LYS A 189 6.00 -15.67 -2.54
N GLN A 190 6.67 -14.60 -2.95
CA GLN A 190 6.91 -14.29 -4.36
C GLN A 190 7.80 -15.34 -5.03
N VAL A 191 8.77 -15.94 -4.32
CA VAL A 191 9.55 -17.09 -4.83
C VAL A 191 8.65 -18.30 -5.07
N GLN A 192 7.76 -18.62 -4.13
CA GLN A 192 6.84 -19.76 -4.26
C GLN A 192 5.85 -19.61 -5.43
N GLU A 193 5.48 -18.38 -5.79
CA GLU A 193 4.64 -18.09 -6.95
C GLU A 193 5.40 -18.13 -8.29
N LEU A 194 6.74 -18.10 -8.25
CA LEU A 194 7.62 -18.15 -9.43
C LEU A 194 8.15 -19.58 -9.72
N MET A 195 7.97 -20.52 -8.79
CA MET A 195 8.27 -21.94 -8.93
C MET A 195 7.10 -22.70 -9.56
#